data_AF-A0A023F9P2-F1
#
_entry.id   AF-A0A023F9P2-F1
#
_cell.length_a   1.000
_cell.length_b   1.000
_cell.length_c   1.000
_cell.angle_alpha   90.00
_cell.angle_beta   90.00
_cell.angle_gamma   90.00
#
_symmetry.space_group_name_H-M   'P 1'
#
loop_
_entity.id
_entity.type
_entity.pdbx_description
1 polymer ?
#
loop_
_entity_poly.entity_id
_entity_poly.type
_entity_poly.pdbx_seq_one_letter_code
_entity_poly.pdbx_strand_id
1 'polypeptide(L)'
;MAFNFPAVSYIIALIGDAVLIFFSIFHVIAFDELKTDYKNPIDQCNSLNPLVLPEYLLHIFFNILFLLSGEWLSLCLNIPLIAYHINRYRKRPVMSGPGLYDPTNIMNTDVLTTCQREGWVKLSFYLLSFFYYLYGMIHALISA
;
A
#
# COMPACT_ATOMS: atom_id res chain seq x y z
N MET A 1 -28.86 -0.99 15.72
CA MET A 1 -28.66 0.45 15.40
C MET A 1 -27.82 0.47 14.14
N ALA A 2 -28.24 1.12 13.07
CA ALA A 2 -27.72 0.91 11.70
C ALA A 2 -26.21 1.20 11.48
N PHE A 3 -25.49 1.72 12.48
CA PHE A 3 -24.04 1.88 12.47
C PHE A 3 -23.40 0.98 13.53
N ASN A 4 -23.08 -0.26 13.12
CA ASN A 4 -22.22 -1.14 13.92
C ASN A 4 -20.75 -0.82 13.66
N PHE A 5 -19.90 -1.05 14.66
CA PHE A 5 -18.45 -0.78 14.60
C PHE A 5 -17.75 -1.43 13.39
N PRO A 6 -18.08 -2.67 12.96
CA PRO A 6 -17.57 -3.25 11.72
C PRO A 6 -17.90 -2.43 10.46
N ALA A 7 -19.13 -1.92 10.33
CA ALA A 7 -19.53 -1.13 9.16
C ALA A 7 -18.70 0.17 9.06
N VAL A 8 -18.47 0.85 10.18
CA VAL A 8 -17.59 2.04 10.23
C VAL A 8 -16.15 1.68 9.84
N SER A 9 -15.63 0.55 10.32
CA SER A 9 -14.28 0.10 9.98
C SER A 9 -14.12 -0.20 8.47
N TYR A 10 -15.12 -0.82 7.84
CA TYR A 10 -15.12 -1.04 6.39
C TYR A 10 -15.23 0.26 5.59
N ILE A 11 -16.01 1.25 6.04
CA ILE A 11 -16.09 2.57 5.39
C ILE A 11 -14.73 3.28 5.43
N ILE A 12 -14.07 3.30 6.60
CA ILE A 12 -12.73 3.90 6.75
C ILE A 12 -11.71 3.15 5.89
N ALA A 13 -11.75 1.82 5.89
CA ALA A 13 -10.87 0.99 5.06
C ALA A 13 -11.08 1.25 3.57
N LEU A 14 -12.32 1.43 3.10
CA LEU A 14 -12.62 1.69 1.69
C LEU A 14 -12.07 3.05 1.24
N ILE A 15 -12.24 4.09 2.07
CA ILE A 15 -11.66 5.42 1.80
C ILE A 15 -10.13 5.34 1.82
N GLY A 16 -9.55 4.66 2.82
CA GLY A 16 -8.12 4.46 2.92
C GLY A 16 -7.53 3.69 1.73
N ASP A 17 -8.19 2.61 1.30
CA ASP A 17 -7.78 1.78 0.18
C ASP A 17 -7.83 2.57 -1.14
N ALA A 18 -8.83 3.43 -1.35
CA ALA A 18 -8.86 4.34 -2.51
C ALA A 18 -7.63 5.27 -2.56
N VAL A 19 -7.20 5.79 -1.40
CA VAL A 19 -5.96 6.59 -1.30
C VAL A 19 -4.71 5.73 -1.57
N LEU A 20 -4.67 4.49 -1.08
CA LEU A 20 -3.56 3.56 -1.35
C LEU A 20 -3.47 3.16 -2.83
N ILE A 21 -4.61 2.99 -3.51
CA ILE A 21 -4.65 2.75 -4.96
C ILE A 21 -4.03 3.94 -5.69
N PHE A 22 -4.39 5.17 -5.32
CA PHE A 22 -3.79 6.36 -5.92
C PHE A 22 -2.27 6.41 -5.71
N PHE A 23 -1.78 6.15 -4.49
CA PHE A 23 -0.34 6.07 -4.23
C PHE A 23 0.35 4.94 -5.01
N SER A 24 -0.31 3.79 -5.17
CA SER A 24 0.21 2.66 -5.95
C SER A 24 0.30 2.98 -7.44
N ILE A 25 -0.68 3.70 -7.98
CA ILE A 25 -0.65 4.18 -9.37
C ILE A 25 0.49 5.18 -9.54
N PHE A 26 0.61 6.16 -8.64
CA PHE A 26 1.72 7.12 -8.67
C PHE A 26 3.08 6.40 -8.63
N HIS A 27 3.21 5.38 -7.79
CA HIS A 27 4.40 4.55 -7.72
C HIS A 27 4.71 3.87 -9.07
N VAL A 28 3.73 3.19 -9.68
CA VAL A 28 3.92 2.50 -10.98
C VAL A 28 4.32 3.48 -12.08
N ILE A 29 3.64 4.62 -12.19
CA ILE A 29 3.97 5.66 -13.18
C ILE A 29 5.37 6.20 -12.95
N ALA A 30 5.71 6.51 -11.69
CA ALA A 30 7.00 7.07 -11.36
C ALA A 30 8.17 6.15 -11.75
N PHE A 31 7.98 4.82 -11.65
CA PHE A 31 8.95 3.84 -12.11
C PHE A 31 8.93 3.59 -13.62
N ASP A 32 7.80 3.80 -14.29
CA ASP A 32 7.72 3.76 -15.75
C ASP A 32 8.41 4.97 -16.40
N GLU A 33 8.28 6.16 -15.80
CA GLU A 33 9.02 7.36 -16.18
C GLU A 33 10.53 7.19 -16.01
N LEU A 34 10.97 6.53 -14.92
CA LEU A 34 12.38 6.20 -14.71
C LEU A 34 12.91 5.23 -15.76
N LYS A 35 12.08 4.26 -16.18
CA LYS A 35 12.45 3.28 -17.21
C LYS A 35 12.56 3.89 -18.61
N THR A 36 11.74 4.90 -18.89
CA THR A 36 11.74 5.64 -20.17
C THR A 36 12.73 6.81 -20.18
N ASP A 37 13.55 6.94 -19.14
CA ASP A 37 14.58 7.99 -18.96
C ASP A 37 14.02 9.42 -19.06
N TYR A 38 12.77 9.60 -18.62
CA TYR A 38 12.08 10.90 -18.73
C TYR A 38 12.49 11.86 -17.59
N LYS A 39 13.03 11.34 -16.49
CA LYS A 39 13.30 12.11 -15.26
C LYS A 39 14.49 11.56 -14.48
N ASN A 40 15.20 12.44 -13.77
CA ASN A 40 16.36 12.06 -12.97
C ASN A 40 15.98 11.11 -11.81
N PRO A 41 16.81 10.06 -11.53
CA PRO A 41 16.58 9.12 -10.43
C PRO A 41 16.56 9.78 -9.05
N ILE A 42 17.37 10.82 -8.86
CA ILE A 42 17.51 11.52 -7.58
C ILE A 42 16.22 12.25 -7.22
N ASP A 43 15.68 13.02 -8.17
CA ASP A 43 14.45 13.78 -7.98
C ASP A 43 13.25 12.84 -7.74
N GLN A 44 13.22 11.72 -8.45
CA GLN A 44 12.14 10.74 -8.28
C GLN A 44 12.23 10.02 -6.93
N CYS A 45 13.43 9.60 -6.49
CA CYS A 45 13.61 8.99 -5.17
C CYS A 45 13.24 9.96 -4.04
N ASN A 46 13.60 11.24 -4.17
CA ASN A 46 13.26 12.27 -3.19
C ASN A 46 11.74 12.54 -3.11
N SER A 47 11.02 12.41 -4.22
CA SER A 47 9.56 12.53 -4.23
C SER A 47 8.85 11.27 -3.74
N LEU A 48 9.38 10.07 -4.01
CA LEU A 48 8.79 8.78 -3.65
C LEU A 48 9.02 8.42 -2.17
N ASN A 49 10.23 8.61 -1.66
CA ASN A 49 10.59 8.22 -0.28
C ASN A 49 9.64 8.72 0.81
N PRO A 50 9.25 10.01 0.83
CA PRO A 50 8.37 10.51 1.87
C PRO A 50 6.94 9.97 1.74
N LEU A 51 6.54 9.43 0.58
CA LEU A 51 5.20 8.87 0.35
C LEU A 51 5.08 7.40 0.79
N VAL A 52 6.20 6.66 0.85
CA VAL A 52 6.21 5.24 1.29
C VAL A 52 5.79 5.09 2.75
N LEU A 53 6.20 6.01 3.63
CA LEU A 53 5.87 5.96 5.06
C LEU A 53 4.35 6.17 5.30
N PRO A 54 3.71 7.22 4.74
CA PRO A 54 2.26 7.37 4.76
C PRO A 54 1.50 6.16 4.22
N GLU A 55 1.95 5.55 3.13
CA GLU A 55 1.34 4.33 2.57
C GLU A 55 1.30 3.21 3.62
N TYR A 56 2.43 2.92 4.26
CA TYR A 56 2.53 1.83 5.25
C TYR A 56 1.76 2.15 6.52
N LEU A 57 1.79 3.40 6.97
CA LEU A 57 1.05 3.84 8.15
C LEU A 57 -0.45 3.69 7.92
N LEU A 58 -0.95 4.18 6.78
CA LEU A 58 -2.36 4.08 6.43
C LEU A 58 -2.80 2.62 6.32
N HIS A 59 -1.99 1.77 5.68
CA HIS A 59 -2.26 0.34 5.56
C HIS A 59 -2.36 -0.38 6.91
N ILE A 60 -1.45 -0.08 7.84
CA ILE A 60 -1.46 -0.65 9.19
C ILE A 60 -2.64 -0.08 9.99
N PHE A 61 -2.96 1.20 9.83
CA PHE A 61 -4.01 1.88 10.59
C PHE A 61 -5.38 1.23 10.41
N PHE A 62 -5.84 1.00 9.18
CA PHE A 62 -7.15 0.34 9.00
C PHE A 62 -7.12 -1.15 9.34
N ASN A 63 -5.96 -1.81 9.26
CA ASN A 63 -5.83 -3.20 9.72
C ASN A 63 -5.96 -3.32 11.25
N ILE A 64 -5.51 -2.32 12.01
CA ILE A 64 -5.76 -2.23 13.45
C ILE A 64 -7.27 -2.06 13.70
N LEU A 65 -7.97 -1.25 12.89
CA LEU A 65 -9.43 -1.14 13.00
C LEU A 65 -10.12 -2.48 12.72
N PHE A 66 -9.69 -3.26 11.72
CA PHE A 66 -10.22 -4.60 11.48
C PHE A 66 -9.96 -5.56 12.65
N LEU A 67 -8.80 -5.47 13.30
CA LEU A 67 -8.48 -6.25 14.49
C LEU A 67 -9.46 -5.92 15.64
N LEU A 68 -9.72 -4.63 15.87
CA LEU A 68 -10.66 -4.18 16.89
C LEU A 68 -12.11 -4.58 16.57
N SER A 69 -12.46 -4.61 15.28
CA SER A 69 -13.81 -5.02 14.82
C SER A 69 -14.06 -6.52 14.88
N GLY A 70 -13.01 -7.33 15.09
CA GLY A 70 -13.10 -8.79 15.07
C GLY A 70 -13.28 -9.39 13.67
N GLU A 71 -12.91 -8.64 12.62
CA GLU A 71 -13.03 -9.06 11.22
C GLU A 71 -11.81 -9.89 10.79
N TRP A 72 -11.74 -11.12 11.31
CA TRP A 72 -10.57 -12.00 11.15
C TRP A 72 -10.25 -12.35 9.70
N LEU A 73 -11.26 -12.49 8.83
CA LEU A 73 -11.04 -12.84 7.41
C LEU A 73 -10.32 -11.70 6.69
N SER A 74 -10.83 -10.47 6.82
CA SER A 74 -10.25 -9.25 6.28
C SER A 74 -8.81 -9.07 6.75
N LEU A 75 -8.55 -9.31 8.03
CA LEU A 75 -7.22 -9.24 8.61
C LEU A 75 -6.29 -10.30 8.00
N CYS A 76 -6.73 -11.56 7.94
CA CYS A 76 -5.95 -12.66 7.34
C CYS A 76 -5.54 -12.40 5.89
N LEU A 77 -6.40 -11.78 5.08
CA LEU A 77 -6.08 -11.41 3.71
C LEU A 77 -4.98 -10.35 3.62
N ASN A 78 -4.90 -9.42 4.59
CA ASN A 78 -3.93 -8.34 4.62
C ASN A 78 -2.58 -8.71 5.28
N ILE A 79 -2.55 -9.74 6.15
CA ILE A 79 -1.31 -10.19 6.83
C ILE A 79 -0.14 -10.41 5.85
N PRO A 80 -0.30 -11.10 4.71
CA PRO A 80 0.80 -11.32 3.77
C PRO A 80 1.41 -10.01 3.28
N LEU A 81 0.58 -9.00 2.99
CA LEU A 81 1.04 -7.70 2.52
C LEU A 81 1.74 -6.91 3.64
N ILE A 82 1.22 -6.93 4.86
CA ILE A 82 1.86 -6.31 6.03
C ILE A 82 3.22 -6.96 6.31
N ALA A 83 3.29 -8.29 6.31
CA ALA A 83 4.53 -9.03 6.49
C ALA A 83 5.55 -8.68 5.40
N TYR A 84 5.07 -8.50 4.16
CA TYR A 84 5.89 -8.04 3.06
C TYR A 84 6.44 -6.62 3.31
N HIS A 85 5.61 -5.66 3.71
CA HIS A 85 6.05 -4.29 4.03
C HIS A 85 7.10 -4.26 5.16
N ILE A 86 6.90 -5.03 6.23
CA ILE A 86 7.85 -5.13 7.34
C ILE A 86 9.18 -5.73 6.88
N ASN A 87 9.14 -6.85 6.17
CA ASN A 87 10.34 -7.51 5.66
C ASN A 87 11.09 -6.61 4.66
N ARG A 88 10.36 -5.89 3.81
CA ARG A 88 10.92 -4.94 2.85
C ARG A 88 11.61 -3.77 3.57
N TYR A 89 10.98 -3.21 4.60
CA TYR A 89 11.59 -2.15 5.40
C TYR A 89 12.80 -2.63 6.21
N ARG A 90 12.82 -3.89 6.67
CA ARG A 90 14.00 -4.46 7.36
C ARG A 90 15.19 -4.69 6.45
N LYS A 91 14.94 -5.06 5.18
CA LYS A 91 15.98 -5.34 4.18
C LYS A 91 16.39 -4.10 3.37
N ARG A 92 15.98 -2.90 3.79
CA ARG A 92 16.33 -1.66 3.10
C ARG A 92 17.85 -1.41 3.17
N PRO A 93 18.46 -0.88 2.10
CA PRO A 93 19.85 -0.46 2.13
C PRO A 93 20.06 0.62 3.20
N VAL A 94 21.26 0.65 3.79
CA VAL A 94 21.60 1.65 4.81
C VAL A 94 21.70 3.02 4.12
N MET A 95 20.86 3.95 4.54
CA MET A 95 20.75 5.30 3.99
C MET A 95 20.79 6.34 5.09
N SER A 96 21.33 7.51 4.78
CA SER A 96 21.37 8.66 5.69
C SER A 96 19.99 9.28 5.96
N GLY A 97 18.97 8.94 5.16
CA GLY A 97 17.64 9.52 5.23
C GLY A 97 16.49 8.51 5.38
N PRO A 98 15.29 8.99 5.72
CA PRO A 98 14.09 8.16 5.75
C PRO A 98 13.67 7.75 4.33
N GLY A 99 13.42 6.45 4.16
CA GLY A 99 12.80 5.87 2.98
C GLY A 99 13.50 4.62 2.41
N LEU A 100 13.02 4.15 1.25
CA LEU A 100 13.27 2.82 0.73
C LEU A 100 14.15 2.79 -0.54
N TYR A 101 14.13 3.86 -1.34
CA TYR A 101 14.75 3.86 -2.67
C TYR A 101 16.08 4.62 -2.68
N ASP A 102 17.11 3.97 -3.24
CA ASP A 102 18.46 4.53 -3.38
C ASP A 102 18.68 5.02 -4.80
N PRO A 103 18.91 6.31 -5.05
CA PRO A 103 19.14 6.81 -6.40
C PRO A 103 20.34 6.16 -7.08
N THR A 104 21.31 5.64 -6.33
CA THR A 104 22.51 4.97 -6.91
C THR A 104 22.22 3.55 -7.38
N ASN A 105 21.34 2.82 -6.70
CA ASN A 105 21.02 1.43 -7.01
C ASN A 105 19.73 1.27 -7.82
N ILE A 106 18.87 2.30 -7.87
CA ILE A 106 17.53 2.22 -8.50
C ILE A 106 17.58 2.04 -10.02
N MET A 107 18.67 2.49 -10.66
CA MET A 107 18.89 2.36 -12.09
C MET A 107 19.40 0.99 -12.51
N ASN A 108 19.80 0.13 -11.56
CA ASN A 108 20.14 -1.24 -11.90
C ASN A 108 18.90 -1.98 -12.40
N THR A 109 18.99 -2.64 -13.55
CA THR A 109 17.86 -3.26 -14.24
C THR A 109 17.12 -4.28 -13.37
N ASP A 110 17.85 -5.07 -12.58
CA ASP A 110 17.26 -6.06 -11.68
C ASP A 110 16.46 -5.42 -10.55
N VAL A 111 16.95 -4.30 -10.01
CA VAL A 111 16.28 -3.55 -8.93
C VAL A 111 15.05 -2.83 -9.48
N LEU A 112 15.17 -2.19 -10.64
CA LEU A 112 14.09 -1.47 -11.30
C LEU A 112 12.92 -2.40 -11.65
N THR A 113 13.20 -3.54 -12.26
CA THR A 113 12.19 -4.54 -12.62
C THR A 113 11.50 -5.12 -11.39
N THR A 114 12.25 -5.34 -10.30
CA THR A 114 11.69 -5.79 -9.03
C THR A 114 10.76 -4.73 -8.41
N CYS A 115 11.20 -3.46 -8.34
CA CYS A 115 10.37 -2.36 -7.84
C CYS A 115 9.11 -2.13 -8.69
N GLN A 116 9.21 -2.20 -10.02
CA GLN A 116 8.04 -2.15 -10.90
C GLN A 116 7.07 -3.29 -10.60
N ARG A 117 7.57 -4.52 -10.50
CA ARG A 117 6.73 -5.69 -10.19
C ARG A 117 6.06 -5.55 -8.82
N GLU A 118 6.75 -5.01 -7.82
CA GLU A 118 6.18 -4.71 -6.51
C GLU A 118 5.01 -3.73 -6.60
N GLY A 119 5.17 -2.63 -7.35
CA GLY A 119 4.10 -1.66 -7.58
C GLY A 119 2.86 -2.29 -8.23
N TRP A 120 3.04 -3.11 -9.26
CA TRP A 120 1.94 -3.81 -9.93
C TRP A 120 1.24 -4.85 -9.05
N VAL A 121 2.00 -5.59 -8.23
CA VAL A 121 1.43 -6.57 -7.28
C VAL A 121 0.63 -5.86 -6.20
N LYS A 122 1.17 -4.78 -5.61
CA LYS A 122 0.45 -3.95 -4.64
C LYS A 122 -0.84 -3.38 -5.22
N LEU A 123 -0.76 -2.79 -6.42
CA LEU A 123 -1.92 -2.24 -7.11
C LEU A 123 -3.02 -3.30 -7.29
N SER A 124 -2.64 -4.49 -7.76
CA SER A 124 -3.57 -5.60 -7.96
C SER A 124 -4.20 -6.05 -6.63
N PHE A 125 -3.40 -6.12 -5.56
CA PHE A 125 -3.88 -6.48 -4.23
C PHE A 125 -4.87 -5.46 -3.67
N TYR A 126 -4.56 -4.15 -3.73
CA TYR A 126 -5.46 -3.11 -3.26
C TYR A 126 -6.75 -3.08 -4.09
N LEU A 127 -6.66 -3.21 -5.42
CA LEU A 127 -7.84 -3.25 -6.28
C LEU A 127 -8.77 -4.43 -5.95
N LEU A 128 -8.23 -5.62 -5.67
CA LEU A 128 -9.04 -6.76 -5.23
C LEU A 128 -9.61 -6.53 -3.81
N SER A 129 -8.81 -5.95 -2.92
CA SER A 129 -9.23 -5.62 -1.56
C SER A 129 -10.35 -4.58 -1.54
N PHE A 130 -10.34 -3.61 -2.46
CA PHE A 130 -11.39 -2.60 -2.63
C PHE A 130 -12.77 -3.23 -2.82
N PHE A 131 -12.89 -4.16 -3.78
CA PHE A 131 -14.15 -4.86 -4.03
C PHE A 131 -14.57 -5.71 -2.84
N TYR A 132 -13.60 -6.33 -2.16
CA TYR A 132 -13.87 -7.11 -0.96
C TYR A 132 -14.36 -6.23 0.21
N TYR A 133 -13.76 -5.06 0.45
CA TYR A 133 -14.21 -4.12 1.49
C TYR A 133 -15.59 -3.54 1.17
N LEU A 134 -15.89 -3.28 -0.11
CA LEU A 134 -17.22 -2.89 -0.55
C LEU A 134 -18.25 -3.97 -0.21
N TYR A 135 -17.95 -5.24 -0.51
CA TYR A 135 -18.81 -6.36 -0.12
C TYR A 135 -18.97 -6.47 1.40
N GLY A 136 -17.87 -6.40 2.15
CA GLY A 136 -17.88 -6.46 3.62
C GLY A 136 -18.69 -5.34 4.25
N MET A 137 -18.60 -4.12 3.73
CA MET A 137 -19.41 -2.97 4.15
C MET A 137 -20.90 -3.24 3.95
N ILE A 138 -21.31 -3.69 2.76
CA ILE A 138 -22.72 -3.96 2.44
C ILE A 138 -23.26 -5.07 3.35
N HIS A 139 -22.50 -6.15 3.51
CA HIS A 139 -22.88 -7.26 4.38
C HIS A 139 -23.05 -6.81 5.84
N ALA A 140 -22.10 -6.02 6.36
CA ALA A 140 -22.14 -5.48 7.72
C ALA A 140 -23.32 -4.51 7.94
N LEU A 141 -23.75 -3.77 6.91
CA LEU A 141 -24.91 -2.88 6.98
C LEU A 141 -26.25 -3.61 6.92
N ILE A 142 -26.35 -4.68 6.11
CA ILE A 142 -27.59 -5.46 5.98
C ILE A 142 -27.80 -6.36 7.21
N SER A 143 -26.72 -6.87 7.79
CA SER A 143 -26.76 -7.74 8.96
C SER A 143 -26.93 -6.98 10.30
N ALA A 144 -26.98 -5.64 10.28
CA ALA A 144 -27.07 -4.75 11.46
C ALA A 144 -28.51 -4.33 11.79
#